data_AF-A0A1H9GLR3-F1
#
_entry.id   AF-A0A1H9GLR3-F1
#
_cell.length_a   1.000
_cell.length_b   1.000
_cell.length_c   1.000
_cell.angle_alpha   90.00
_cell.angle_beta   90.00
_cell.angle_gamma   90.00
#
_symmetry.space_group_name_H-M   'P 1'
#
loop_
_entity.id
_entity.type
_entity.pdbx_description
1 polymer ?
#
loop_
_entity_poly.entity_id
_entity_poly.type
_entity_poly.pdbx_seq_one_letter_code
_entity_poly.pdbx_strand_id
1 'polypeptide(L)'
;MQTHIILGLGFGDEGKGLTTDYLCRQYERPLVVRFSGGHQAGHTVVCPDGRRHVFSNFGAGTLAGAPTFWSANCTFHPVGYANEREALRALDVSPEFYVDGLAPVTTPYDLLYNRQLEAGQKHGSCGLGFGATIARHEGPHKLHVMDLQDDFVLEQKLTSVAAYYQKKLGVVYDVAILNQMLEDFWAAVDYCRPTFHCTSPAILRDAHLNQTAESYDALIFEGSQGLLLDQEFGYFPHVTRAHVSSRNALKLVRKFHLPTPDIFYVTRAYQTRHGNGPMTNEYLKPSLVPTPDETNVYNPWQGHQRRSLLDLGQLRFALQADEHYSAGLSRSLMVTCLDQLDGSWWVTDEEEKLQLAGIKDLANKLGVNWASCLVSYGPSGEKIRKGILI
;
A
#
# COMPACT_ATOMS: atom_id res chain seq x y z
N MET A 1 -12.89 -20.23 -5.40
CA MET A 1 -12.14 -18.97 -5.32
C MET A 1 -12.63 -18.17 -4.12
N GLN A 2 -11.74 -17.71 -3.24
CA GLN A 2 -12.02 -16.80 -2.13
C GLN A 2 -11.59 -15.37 -2.46
N THR A 3 -12.16 -14.36 -1.81
CA THR A 3 -11.75 -12.96 -1.97
C THR A 3 -11.48 -12.34 -0.60
N HIS A 4 -10.35 -11.67 -0.43
CA HIS A 4 -9.98 -10.97 0.80
C HIS A 4 -9.58 -9.53 0.50
N ILE A 5 -9.96 -8.58 1.35
CA ILE A 5 -9.52 -7.18 1.26
C ILE A 5 -8.76 -6.82 2.53
N ILE A 6 -7.55 -6.27 2.40
CA ILE A 6 -6.68 -5.92 3.52
C ILE A 6 -6.53 -4.40 3.59
N LEU A 7 -6.96 -3.80 4.69
CA LEU A 7 -6.96 -2.35 4.92
C LEU A 7 -6.23 -2.01 6.22
N GLY A 8 -5.45 -0.93 6.22
CA GLY A 8 -4.84 -0.40 7.44
C GLY A 8 -5.80 0.58 8.13
N LEU A 9 -6.04 0.46 9.43
CA LEU A 9 -6.95 1.35 10.15
C LEU A 9 -6.32 2.70 10.53
N GLY A 10 -4.99 2.80 10.54
CA GLY A 10 -4.27 3.96 11.05
C GLY A 10 -3.75 4.86 9.92
N PHE A 11 -2.50 5.32 10.09
CA PHE A 11 -1.79 6.18 9.14
C PHE A 11 -0.78 5.41 8.27
N GLY A 12 -0.96 4.12 8.04
CA GLY A 12 0.00 3.28 7.34
C GLY A 12 0.88 2.44 8.27
N ASP A 13 1.72 1.60 7.65
CA ASP A 13 2.68 0.72 8.31
C ASP A 13 2.09 -0.29 9.30
N GLU A 14 0.80 -0.62 9.21
CA GLU A 14 0.11 -1.51 10.15
C GLU A 14 0.45 -3.00 10.02
N GLY A 15 1.29 -3.37 9.04
CA GLY A 15 1.62 -4.76 8.75
C GLY A 15 0.66 -5.41 7.73
N LYS A 16 0.11 -4.63 6.79
CA LYS A 16 -0.68 -5.16 5.67
C LYS A 16 0.08 -6.17 4.82
N GLY A 17 1.38 -5.95 4.60
CA GLY A 17 2.26 -6.91 3.92
C GLY A 17 2.34 -8.26 4.62
N LEU A 18 2.53 -8.24 5.94
CA LEU A 18 2.51 -9.42 6.79
C LEU A 18 1.18 -10.18 6.69
N THR A 19 0.04 -9.47 6.77
CA THR A 19 -1.29 -10.09 6.60
C THR A 19 -1.48 -10.68 5.21
N THR A 20 -0.96 -10.01 4.17
CA THR A 20 -1.03 -10.46 2.78
C THR A 20 -0.23 -11.74 2.57
N ASP A 21 1.04 -11.78 3.01
CA ASP A 21 1.88 -12.99 2.95
C ASP A 21 1.22 -14.15 3.70
N TYR A 22 0.70 -13.90 4.91
CA TYR A 22 -0.01 -14.92 5.68
C TYR A 22 -1.21 -15.50 4.93
N LEU A 23 -2.06 -14.64 4.35
CA LEU A 23 -3.24 -15.09 3.60
C LEU A 23 -2.83 -15.83 2.33
N CYS A 24 -1.83 -15.36 1.59
CA CYS A 24 -1.33 -16.04 0.39
C CYS A 24 -0.87 -17.47 0.70
N ARG A 25 -0.22 -17.69 1.85
CA ARG A 25 0.22 -19.04 2.28
C ARG A 25 -0.92 -20.00 2.65
N GLN A 26 -2.17 -19.53 2.75
CA GLN A 26 -3.34 -20.38 3.01
C GLN A 26 -3.98 -20.94 1.73
N TYR A 27 -3.50 -20.52 0.56
CA TYR A 27 -4.07 -20.85 -0.75
C TYR A 27 -3.00 -21.44 -1.65
N GLU A 28 -3.41 -22.33 -2.56
CA GLU A 28 -2.47 -22.97 -3.49
C GLU A 28 -2.10 -22.02 -4.63
N ARG A 29 -3.04 -21.19 -5.07
CA ARG A 29 -2.89 -20.30 -6.24
C ARG A 29 -3.51 -18.91 -5.97
N PRO A 30 -2.96 -18.15 -5.00
CA PRO A 30 -3.40 -16.79 -4.74
C PRO A 30 -2.93 -15.82 -5.82
N LEU A 31 -3.74 -14.80 -6.14
CA LEU A 31 -3.34 -13.62 -6.89
C LEU A 31 -3.44 -12.39 -5.99
N VAL A 32 -2.35 -11.63 -5.86
CA VAL A 32 -2.36 -10.37 -5.12
C VAL A 32 -2.85 -9.24 -6.03
N VAL A 33 -3.85 -8.50 -5.60
CA VAL A 33 -4.49 -7.40 -6.35
C VAL A 33 -4.22 -6.08 -5.64
N ARG A 34 -3.40 -5.21 -6.23
CA ARG A 34 -3.21 -3.84 -5.74
C ARG A 34 -4.28 -2.94 -6.36
N PHE A 35 -5.04 -2.26 -5.50
CA PHE A 35 -6.22 -1.48 -5.90
C PHE A 35 -6.15 0.01 -5.51
N SER A 36 -5.05 0.43 -4.89
CA SER A 36 -4.81 1.81 -4.48
C SER A 36 -3.31 2.08 -4.37
N GLY A 37 -2.95 3.37 -4.37
CA GLY A 37 -1.58 3.83 -4.18
C GLY A 37 -0.66 3.48 -5.35
N GLY A 38 0.49 2.88 -5.08
CA GLY A 38 1.51 2.61 -6.08
C GLY A 38 2.84 2.26 -5.44
N HIS A 39 3.92 2.63 -6.11
CA HIS A 39 5.32 2.40 -5.70
C HIS A 39 5.73 3.12 -4.41
N GLN A 40 4.88 3.99 -3.84
CA GLN A 40 5.13 4.60 -2.53
C GLN A 40 4.77 3.71 -1.32
N ALA A 41 4.20 2.53 -1.55
CA ALA A 41 3.99 1.55 -0.48
C ALA A 41 5.33 0.93 -0.04
N GLY A 42 5.37 0.46 1.20
CA GLY A 42 6.52 -0.26 1.77
C GLY A 42 6.03 -1.37 2.69
N HIS A 43 5.87 -2.57 2.15
CA HIS A 43 5.30 -3.70 2.86
C HIS A 43 6.39 -4.73 3.16
N THR A 44 6.84 -4.75 4.40
CA THR A 44 7.89 -5.69 4.82
C THR A 44 7.32 -7.07 5.06
N VAL A 45 7.98 -8.07 4.48
CA VAL A 45 7.71 -9.50 4.72
C VAL A 45 9.00 -10.17 5.15
N VAL A 46 8.91 -10.99 6.20
CA VAL A 46 9.99 -11.88 6.65
C VAL A 46 9.49 -13.31 6.59
N CYS A 47 10.13 -14.12 5.75
CA CYS A 47 9.86 -15.54 5.62
C CYS A 47 10.45 -16.34 6.80
N PRO A 48 9.92 -17.55 7.08
CA PRO A 48 10.44 -18.43 8.13
C PRO A 48 11.91 -18.83 7.93
N ASP A 49 12.35 -18.91 6.67
CA ASP A 49 13.73 -19.19 6.26
C ASP A 49 14.67 -17.98 6.40
N GLY A 50 14.18 -16.85 6.92
CA GLY A 50 14.95 -15.63 7.13
C GLY A 50 15.01 -14.69 5.93
N ARG A 51 14.49 -15.07 4.76
CA ARG A 51 14.39 -14.12 3.63
C ARG A 51 13.52 -12.93 4.03
N ARG A 52 13.99 -11.74 3.72
CA ARG A 52 13.31 -10.48 4.03
C ARG A 52 13.28 -9.59 2.79
N HIS A 53 12.11 -9.04 2.49
CA HIS A 53 11.94 -8.07 1.40
C HIS A 53 10.96 -6.97 1.78
N VAL A 54 11.18 -5.77 1.25
CA VAL A 54 10.28 -4.62 1.41
C VAL A 54 9.59 -4.38 0.08
N PHE A 55 8.31 -4.75 0.00
CA PHE A 55 7.52 -4.68 -1.21
C PHE A 55 6.99 -3.28 -1.47
N SER A 56 7.22 -2.77 -2.68
CA SER A 56 6.69 -1.48 -3.12
C SER A 56 5.79 -1.64 -4.35
N ASN A 57 6.33 -2.23 -5.40
CA ASN A 57 5.68 -2.47 -6.68
C ASN A 57 5.02 -3.85 -6.73
N PHE A 58 5.74 -4.89 -6.29
CA PHE A 58 5.20 -6.24 -6.22
C PHE A 58 4.32 -6.42 -4.97
N GLY A 59 3.39 -7.37 -5.03
CA GLY A 59 2.53 -7.74 -3.91
C GLY A 59 3.30 -8.50 -2.84
N ALA A 60 2.92 -8.34 -1.58
CA ALA A 60 3.60 -8.96 -0.45
C ALA A 60 3.51 -10.50 -0.43
N GLY A 61 2.62 -11.09 -1.23
CA GLY A 61 2.55 -12.54 -1.47
C GLY A 61 3.64 -13.09 -2.40
N THR A 62 4.49 -12.24 -2.99
CA THR A 62 5.49 -12.67 -3.99
C THR A 62 6.50 -13.68 -3.44
N LEU A 63 6.94 -13.57 -2.18
CA LEU A 63 7.83 -14.58 -1.57
C LEU A 63 7.12 -15.92 -1.32
N ALA A 64 5.78 -15.95 -1.34
CA ALA A 64 4.96 -17.15 -1.31
C ALA A 64 4.62 -17.67 -2.72
N GLY A 65 5.17 -17.07 -3.78
CA GLY A 65 4.94 -17.45 -5.18
C GLY A 65 3.68 -16.84 -5.81
N ALA A 66 3.00 -15.91 -5.12
CA ALA A 66 1.80 -15.27 -5.65
C ALA A 66 2.16 -14.23 -6.74
N PRO A 67 1.55 -14.27 -7.93
CA PRO A 67 1.65 -13.17 -8.89
C PRO A 67 0.97 -11.90 -8.34
N THR A 68 1.30 -10.78 -8.99
CA THR A 68 0.72 -9.47 -8.66
C THR A 68 -0.06 -8.92 -9.84
N PHE A 69 -1.26 -8.40 -9.59
CA PHE A 69 -2.03 -7.57 -10.52
C PHE A 69 -2.15 -6.13 -10.00
N TRP A 70 -1.81 -5.16 -10.86
CA TRP A 70 -2.02 -3.73 -10.62
C TRP A 70 -3.26 -3.21 -11.37
N SER A 71 -4.21 -2.65 -10.62
CA SER A 71 -5.35 -1.97 -11.23
C SER A 71 -5.00 -0.57 -11.74
N ALA A 72 -5.87 0.02 -12.57
CA ALA A 72 -5.74 1.42 -13.00
C ALA A 72 -5.81 2.46 -11.86
N ASN A 73 -6.16 2.06 -10.63
CA ASN A 73 -6.13 2.92 -9.45
C ASN A 73 -4.74 2.99 -8.78
N CYS A 74 -3.75 2.29 -9.35
CA CYS A 74 -2.36 2.31 -8.91
C CYS A 74 -1.49 3.10 -9.90
N THR A 75 -0.40 3.72 -9.43
CA THR A 75 0.63 4.32 -10.32
C THR A 75 1.77 3.36 -10.58
N PHE A 76 2.30 3.36 -11.80
CA PHE A 76 3.44 2.57 -12.23
C PHE A 76 4.71 3.42 -12.40
N HIS A 77 5.79 3.02 -11.72
CA HIS A 77 7.10 3.68 -11.83
C HIS A 77 8.12 2.69 -12.42
N PRO A 78 8.51 2.83 -13.72
CA PRO A 78 9.35 1.84 -14.41
C PRO A 78 10.67 1.55 -13.70
N VAL A 79 11.39 2.60 -13.27
CA VAL A 79 12.67 2.45 -12.57
C VAL A 79 12.49 1.73 -11.23
N GLY A 80 11.43 2.06 -10.48
CA GLY A 80 11.11 1.40 -9.21
C GLY A 80 10.80 -0.08 -9.40
N TYR A 81 10.00 -0.41 -10.42
CA TYR A 81 9.68 -1.78 -10.77
C TYR A 81 10.93 -2.58 -11.15
N ALA A 82 11.78 -2.05 -12.03
CA ALA A 82 12.99 -2.73 -12.50
C ALA A 82 13.94 -3.03 -11.34
N ASN A 83 14.18 -2.05 -10.47
CA ASN A 83 15.05 -2.20 -9.30
C ASN A 83 14.52 -3.27 -8.33
N GLU A 84 13.22 -3.26 -8.04
CA GLU A 84 12.65 -4.24 -7.12
C GLU A 84 12.63 -5.65 -7.71
N ARG A 85 12.39 -5.78 -9.02
CA ARG A 85 12.46 -7.06 -9.72
C ARG A 85 13.85 -7.67 -9.64
N GLU A 86 14.91 -6.89 -9.85
CA GLU A 86 16.29 -7.37 -9.71
C GLU A 86 16.62 -7.76 -8.26
N ALA A 87 16.12 -7.01 -7.28
CA ALA A 87 16.26 -7.40 -5.87
C ALA A 87 15.57 -8.73 -5.56
N LEU A 88 14.39 -8.99 -6.14
CA LEU A 88 13.68 -10.27 -6.01
C LEU A 88 14.41 -11.42 -6.74
N ARG A 89 14.99 -11.16 -7.92
CA ARG A 89 15.80 -12.15 -8.64
C ARG A 89 17.05 -12.55 -7.86
N ALA A 90 17.66 -11.62 -7.12
CA ALA A 90 18.76 -11.91 -6.21
C ALA A 90 18.36 -12.80 -5.01
N LEU A 91 17.05 -12.94 -4.75
CA LEU A 91 16.46 -13.88 -3.79
C LEU A 91 15.94 -15.17 -4.47
N ASP A 92 16.37 -15.43 -5.71
CA ASP A 92 15.92 -16.53 -6.57
C ASP A 92 14.40 -16.53 -6.84
N VAL A 93 13.77 -15.36 -6.81
CA VAL A 93 12.35 -15.18 -7.13
C VAL A 93 12.19 -14.57 -8.52
N SER A 94 11.39 -15.24 -9.36
CA SER A 94 11.00 -14.73 -10.69
C SER A 94 9.52 -14.36 -10.66
N PRO A 95 9.16 -13.13 -10.24
CA PRO A 95 7.78 -12.76 -10.02
C PRO A 95 7.04 -12.55 -11.33
N GLU A 96 5.81 -13.03 -11.37
CA GLU A 96 4.85 -12.74 -12.44
C GLU A 96 4.03 -11.49 -12.09
N PHE A 97 3.87 -10.61 -13.08
CA PHE A 97 3.30 -9.29 -12.87
C PHE A 97 2.38 -8.89 -14.02
N TYR A 98 1.16 -8.53 -13.64
CA TYR A 98 0.11 -8.02 -14.49
C TYR A 98 -0.19 -6.58 -14.13
N VAL A 99 -0.47 -5.76 -15.12
CA VAL A 99 -0.82 -4.36 -14.89
C VAL A 99 -1.86 -3.90 -15.89
N ASP A 100 -2.87 -3.21 -15.36
CA ASP A 100 -3.86 -2.52 -16.16
C ASP A 100 -3.16 -1.51 -17.07
N GLY A 101 -3.36 -1.60 -18.38
CA GLY A 101 -2.79 -0.68 -19.36
C GLY A 101 -3.15 0.78 -19.10
N LEU A 102 -4.23 1.05 -18.34
CA LEU A 102 -4.66 2.39 -17.93
C LEU A 102 -4.08 2.85 -16.58
N ALA A 103 -3.19 2.09 -15.95
CA ALA A 103 -2.46 2.55 -14.77
C ALA A 103 -1.59 3.79 -15.13
N PRO A 104 -1.69 4.91 -14.40
CA PRO A 104 -0.85 6.08 -14.63
C PRO A 104 0.64 5.79 -14.45
N VAL A 105 1.48 6.31 -15.35
CA VAL A 105 2.94 6.19 -15.25
C VAL A 105 3.53 7.41 -14.56
N THR A 106 4.36 7.14 -13.55
CA THR A 106 5.21 8.12 -12.90
C THR A 106 6.50 8.33 -13.69
N THR A 107 6.80 9.58 -14.02
CA THR A 107 7.92 10.02 -14.86
C THR A 107 8.99 10.75 -14.03
N PRO A 108 10.22 10.94 -14.57
CA PRO A 108 11.24 11.77 -13.95
C PRO A 108 10.77 13.18 -13.57
N TYR A 109 9.90 13.79 -14.38
CA TYR A 109 9.34 15.11 -14.11
C TYR A 109 8.44 15.11 -12.87
N ASP A 110 7.63 14.07 -12.66
CA ASP A 110 6.78 13.92 -11.48
C ASP A 110 7.64 13.83 -10.19
N LEU A 111 8.75 13.09 -10.25
CA LEU A 111 9.69 12.94 -9.14
C LEU A 111 10.36 14.27 -8.80
N LEU A 112 10.96 14.93 -9.79
CA LEU A 112 11.68 16.19 -9.60
C LEU A 112 10.74 17.29 -9.07
N TYR A 113 9.55 17.42 -9.67
CA TYR A 113 8.54 18.35 -9.20
C TYR A 113 8.14 18.09 -7.74
N ASN A 114 7.89 16.82 -7.38
CA ASN A 114 7.53 16.48 -6.02
C ASN A 114 8.65 16.82 -5.03
N ARG A 115 9.90 16.47 -5.33
CA ARG A 115 11.06 16.73 -4.46
C ARG A 115 11.30 18.22 -4.26
N GLN A 116 11.13 19.05 -5.29
CA GLN A 116 11.23 20.50 -5.17
C GLN A 116 10.13 21.08 -4.27
N LEU A 117 8.89 20.62 -4.41
CA LEU A 117 7.80 21.04 -3.51
C LEU A 117 8.09 20.66 -2.05
N GLU A 118 8.58 19.44 -1.80
CA GLU A 118 8.92 19.00 -0.44
C GLU A 118 10.06 19.81 0.18
N ALA A 119 11.07 20.19 -0.61
CA ALA A 119 12.16 21.04 -0.12
C ALA A 119 11.67 22.40 0.41
N GLY A 120 10.59 22.95 -0.18
CA GLY A 120 9.99 24.21 0.25
C GLY A 120 8.91 24.08 1.33
N GLN A 121 7.94 23.19 1.12
CA GLN A 121 6.70 23.13 1.93
C GLN A 121 6.69 22.00 2.96
N LYS A 122 7.57 21.00 2.84
CA LYS A 122 7.66 19.82 3.73
C LYS A 122 6.28 19.22 4.06
N HIS A 123 5.53 18.83 3.04
CA HIS A 123 4.20 18.27 3.20
C HIS A 123 4.24 16.86 3.82
N GLY A 124 5.33 16.13 3.60
CA GLY A 124 5.56 14.77 4.08
C GLY A 124 5.39 13.70 2.99
N SER A 125 5.56 14.05 1.71
CA SER A 125 5.62 13.06 0.62
C SER A 125 6.84 12.14 0.77
N CYS A 126 6.76 10.92 0.22
CA CYS A 126 7.90 10.01 0.12
C CYS A 126 8.97 10.46 -0.90
N GLY A 127 8.72 11.55 -1.65
CA GLY A 127 9.64 12.03 -2.70
C GLY A 127 9.66 11.16 -3.96
N LEU A 128 8.60 10.36 -4.16
CA LEU A 128 8.47 9.36 -5.22
C LEU A 128 7.55 9.80 -6.36
N GLY A 129 6.99 11.01 -6.34
CA GLY A 129 6.20 11.54 -7.45
C GLY A 129 4.77 11.01 -7.59
N PHE A 130 4.28 10.19 -6.64
CA PHE A 130 2.89 9.67 -6.65
C PHE A 130 1.85 10.79 -6.78
N GLY A 131 1.82 11.73 -5.82
CA GLY A 131 0.84 12.81 -5.82
C GLY A 131 0.97 13.74 -7.04
N ALA A 132 2.19 13.91 -7.55
CA ALA A 132 2.45 14.68 -8.77
C ALA A 132 1.87 13.98 -10.01
N THR A 133 2.03 12.65 -10.09
CA THR A 133 1.46 11.81 -11.15
C THR A 133 -0.06 11.90 -11.16
N ILE A 134 -0.70 11.74 -9.99
CA ILE A 134 -2.16 11.85 -9.87
C ILE A 134 -2.66 13.25 -10.27
N ALA A 135 -2.03 14.31 -9.75
CA ALA A 135 -2.40 15.69 -10.08
C ALA A 135 -2.24 16.01 -11.58
N ARG A 136 -1.26 15.40 -12.25
CA ARG A 136 -1.08 15.53 -13.70
C ARG A 136 -2.20 14.81 -14.47
N HIS A 137 -2.62 13.65 -13.99
CA HIS A 137 -3.70 12.86 -14.59
C HIS A 137 -5.11 13.47 -14.41
N GLU A 138 -5.26 14.49 -13.57
CA GLU A 138 -6.48 15.34 -13.56
C GLU A 138 -6.63 16.16 -14.86
N GLY A 139 -5.52 16.42 -15.56
CA GLY A 139 -5.48 17.16 -16.83
C GLY A 139 -5.30 16.27 -18.07
N PRO A 140 -5.02 16.88 -19.24
CA PRO A 140 -4.83 16.15 -20.51
C PRO A 140 -3.47 15.47 -20.65
N HIS A 141 -2.51 15.73 -19.75
CA HIS A 141 -1.12 15.27 -19.85
C HIS A 141 -0.92 13.85 -19.27
N LYS A 142 -1.77 12.92 -19.70
CA LYS A 142 -1.80 11.54 -19.21
C LYS A 142 -0.77 10.67 -19.93
N LEU A 143 -0.08 9.85 -19.15
CA LEU A 143 0.78 8.78 -19.64
C LEU A 143 0.40 7.49 -18.90
N HIS A 144 0.01 6.45 -19.62
CA HIS A 144 -0.41 5.18 -19.03
C HIS A 144 0.55 4.05 -19.40
N VAL A 145 0.46 2.93 -18.69
CA VAL A 145 1.35 1.77 -18.92
C VAL A 145 1.27 1.23 -20.35
N MET A 146 0.10 1.22 -20.97
CA MET A 146 -0.04 0.79 -22.36
C MET A 146 0.76 1.65 -23.34
N ASP A 147 0.99 2.93 -23.01
CA ASP A 147 1.78 3.84 -23.84
C ASP A 147 3.26 3.48 -23.83
N LEU A 148 3.73 2.77 -22.79
CA LEU A 148 5.11 2.30 -22.71
C LEU A 148 5.45 1.27 -23.80
N GLN A 149 4.46 0.72 -24.49
CA GLN A 149 4.66 -0.31 -25.53
C GLN A 149 4.99 0.29 -26.92
N ASP A 150 4.86 1.61 -27.10
CA ASP A 150 5.11 2.29 -28.36
C ASP A 150 6.00 3.52 -28.14
N ASP A 151 7.22 3.49 -28.70
CA ASP A 151 8.22 4.55 -28.51
C ASP A 151 7.74 5.92 -28.97
N PHE A 152 7.03 5.98 -30.10
CA PHE A 152 6.55 7.24 -30.66
C PHE A 152 5.47 7.84 -29.77
N VAL A 153 4.50 7.04 -29.32
CA VAL A 153 3.46 7.50 -28.39
C VAL A 153 4.09 7.95 -27.06
N LEU A 154 5.02 7.18 -26.52
CA LEU A 154 5.72 7.48 -25.27
C LEU A 154 6.48 8.81 -25.38
N GLU A 155 7.24 9.03 -26.45
CA GLU A 155 8.00 10.26 -26.68
C GLU A 155 7.08 11.50 -26.78
N GLN A 156 6.00 11.41 -27.56
CA GLN A 156 5.03 12.51 -27.69
C GLN A 156 4.35 12.83 -26.35
N LYS A 157 3.99 11.81 -25.57
CA LYS A 157 3.37 12.01 -24.26
C LYS A 157 4.38 12.55 -23.25
N LEU A 158 5.62 12.07 -23.21
CA LEU A 158 6.68 12.63 -22.36
C LEU A 158 6.96 14.10 -22.69
N THR A 159 6.96 14.48 -23.96
CA THR A 159 7.08 15.88 -24.39
C THR A 159 5.93 16.73 -23.83
N SER A 160 4.70 16.22 -23.88
CA SER A 160 3.53 16.87 -23.28
C SER A 160 3.62 16.99 -21.75
N VAL A 161 4.15 15.96 -21.07
CA VAL A 161 4.42 15.97 -19.61
C VAL A 161 5.49 17.01 -19.25
N ALA A 162 6.57 17.10 -20.03
CA ALA A 162 7.62 18.11 -19.83
C ALA A 162 7.05 19.53 -19.95
N ALA A 163 6.23 19.79 -20.98
CA ALA A 163 5.57 21.08 -21.18
C ALA A 163 4.59 21.44 -20.05
N TYR A 164 3.90 20.46 -19.47
CA TYR A 164 3.04 20.65 -18.30
C TYR A 164 3.83 21.21 -17.12
N TYR A 165 4.97 20.59 -16.78
CA TYR A 165 5.77 21.01 -15.64
C TYR A 165 6.59 22.27 -15.88
N GLN A 166 7.00 22.54 -17.12
CA GLN A 166 7.62 23.83 -17.47
C GLN A 166 6.68 25.01 -17.16
N LYS A 167 5.37 24.85 -17.43
CA LYS A 167 4.34 25.85 -17.10
C LYS A 167 4.01 25.89 -15.62
N LYS A 168 3.98 24.73 -14.96
CA LYS A 168 3.62 24.59 -13.54
C LYS A 168 4.83 24.93 -12.67
N LEU A 169 4.97 26.21 -12.32
CA LEU A 169 5.92 26.80 -11.36
C LEU A 169 7.32 27.20 -11.86
N GLY A 170 7.53 27.39 -13.17
CA GLY A 170 8.85 27.87 -13.66
C GLY A 170 9.99 26.99 -13.17
N VAL A 171 9.73 25.69 -13.07
CA VAL A 171 10.64 24.73 -12.45
C VAL A 171 11.93 24.70 -13.24
N VAL A 172 13.01 25.12 -12.58
CA VAL A 172 14.36 24.99 -13.11
C VAL A 172 14.90 23.66 -12.63
N TYR A 173 14.98 22.71 -13.56
CA TYR A 173 15.68 21.46 -13.33
C TYR A 173 17.17 21.66 -13.54
N ASP A 174 17.99 20.98 -12.75
CA ASP A 174 19.34 20.67 -13.17
C ASP A 174 19.26 19.76 -14.40
N VAL A 175 19.71 20.26 -15.55
CA VAL A 175 19.62 19.58 -16.84
C VAL A 175 20.40 18.27 -16.82
N ALA A 176 21.55 18.21 -16.13
CA ALA A 176 22.33 16.99 -16.04
C ALA A 176 21.59 15.90 -15.24
N ILE A 177 20.98 16.28 -14.11
CA ILE A 177 20.18 15.35 -13.29
C ILE A 177 18.95 14.86 -14.08
N LEU A 178 18.24 15.76 -14.75
CA LEU A 178 17.06 15.39 -15.55
C LEU A 178 17.44 14.43 -16.68
N ASN A 179 18.53 14.70 -17.41
CA ASN A 179 18.98 13.84 -18.50
C ASN A 179 19.32 12.43 -18.00
N GLN A 180 20.05 12.31 -16.89
CA GLN A 180 20.35 11.01 -16.29
C GLN A 180 19.07 10.26 -15.89
N MET A 181 18.12 10.94 -15.25
CA MET A 181 16.85 10.30 -14.86
C MET A 181 16.01 9.87 -16.07
N LEU A 182 16.10 10.58 -17.20
CA LEU A 182 15.45 10.18 -18.46
C LEU A 182 16.13 8.97 -19.07
N GLU A 183 17.46 8.92 -19.09
CA GLU A 183 18.22 7.75 -19.54
C GLU A 183 17.85 6.50 -18.72
N ASP A 184 17.85 6.62 -17.39
CA ASP A 184 17.44 5.55 -16.48
C ASP A 184 15.99 5.12 -16.72
N PHE A 185 15.09 6.08 -16.99
CA PHE A 185 13.69 5.81 -17.29
C PHE A 185 13.53 5.02 -18.59
N TRP A 186 14.20 5.41 -19.67
CA TRP A 186 14.16 4.70 -20.95
C TRP A 186 14.73 3.29 -20.83
N ALA A 187 15.90 3.14 -20.20
CA ALA A 187 16.49 1.84 -19.94
C ALA A 187 15.55 0.94 -19.11
N ALA A 188 14.89 1.50 -18.10
CA ALA A 188 13.90 0.78 -17.32
C ALA A 188 12.68 0.40 -18.15
N VAL A 189 12.17 1.26 -19.03
CA VAL A 189 11.05 0.93 -19.94
C VAL A 189 11.40 -0.26 -20.83
N ASP A 190 12.58 -0.25 -21.46
CA ASP A 190 13.04 -1.35 -22.31
C ASP A 190 13.19 -2.66 -21.53
N TYR A 191 13.73 -2.60 -20.31
CA TYR A 191 13.77 -3.74 -19.41
C TYR A 191 12.38 -4.23 -19.03
N CYS A 192 11.43 -3.31 -18.76
CA CYS A 192 10.11 -3.67 -18.24
C CYS A 192 9.23 -4.34 -19.30
N ARG A 193 9.26 -3.88 -20.55
CA ARG A 193 8.37 -4.34 -21.65
C ARG A 193 8.20 -5.86 -21.75
N PRO A 194 9.27 -6.69 -21.78
CA PRO A 194 9.12 -8.14 -21.88
C PRO A 194 8.82 -8.83 -20.54
N THR A 195 8.74 -8.08 -19.44
CA THR A 195 8.76 -8.62 -18.08
C THR A 195 7.43 -8.51 -17.34
N PHE A 196 6.49 -7.71 -17.85
CA PHE A 196 5.14 -7.61 -17.32
C PHE A 196 4.08 -7.84 -18.41
N HIS A 197 2.88 -8.22 -17.98
CA HIS A 197 1.72 -8.36 -18.84
C HIS A 197 0.86 -7.09 -18.78
N CYS A 198 0.92 -6.28 -19.85
CA CYS A 198 0.01 -5.14 -20.03
C CYS A 198 -1.37 -5.68 -20.42
N THR A 199 -2.35 -5.58 -19.54
CA THR A 199 -3.66 -6.20 -19.74
C THR A 199 -4.80 -5.26 -19.34
N SER A 200 -6.04 -5.70 -19.52
CA SER A 200 -7.20 -5.08 -18.88
C SER A 200 -7.52 -5.82 -17.56
N PRO A 201 -8.31 -5.22 -16.65
CA PRO A 201 -8.69 -5.90 -15.41
C PRO A 201 -9.65 -7.08 -15.64
N ALA A 202 -10.02 -7.41 -16.88
CA ALA A 202 -10.78 -8.61 -17.22
C ALA A 202 -10.08 -9.92 -16.81
N ILE A 203 -8.75 -9.92 -16.66
CA ILE A 203 -8.01 -11.07 -16.11
C ILE A 203 -8.58 -11.54 -14.76
N LEU A 204 -9.12 -10.63 -13.94
CA LEU A 204 -9.74 -10.99 -12.65
C LEU A 204 -11.02 -11.81 -12.85
N ARG A 205 -11.81 -11.51 -13.89
CA ARG A 205 -12.98 -12.30 -14.26
C ARG A 205 -12.56 -13.61 -14.90
N ASP A 206 -11.57 -13.59 -15.78
CA ASP A 206 -11.17 -14.79 -16.51
C ASP A 206 -10.51 -15.81 -15.55
N ALA A 207 -9.77 -15.31 -14.56
CA ALA A 207 -9.33 -16.04 -13.37
C ALA A 207 -10.50 -16.65 -12.58
N HIS A 208 -11.55 -15.86 -12.33
CA HIS A 208 -12.75 -16.32 -11.61
C HIS A 208 -13.51 -17.43 -12.35
N LEU A 209 -13.67 -17.28 -13.67
CA LEU A 209 -14.44 -18.19 -14.50
C LEU A 209 -13.65 -19.43 -14.94
N ASN A 210 -12.39 -19.60 -14.48
CA ASN A 210 -11.46 -20.62 -14.93
C ASN A 210 -11.28 -20.64 -16.46
N GLN A 211 -11.32 -19.46 -17.09
CA GLN A 211 -11.21 -19.31 -18.55
C GLN A 211 -9.77 -19.09 -19.03
N THR A 212 -8.84 -18.98 -18.09
CA THR A 212 -7.40 -18.95 -18.31
C THR A 212 -6.79 -20.31 -17.95
N ALA A 213 -5.65 -20.67 -18.57
CA ALA A 213 -4.84 -21.81 -18.12
C ALA A 213 -4.42 -21.66 -16.65
N GLU A 214 -4.45 -20.43 -16.14
CA GLU A 214 -4.23 -20.07 -14.76
C GLU A 214 -5.55 -19.85 -14.00
N SER A 215 -6.05 -20.89 -13.34
CA SER A 215 -7.14 -20.75 -12.37
C SER A 215 -6.57 -20.31 -11.01
N TYR A 216 -7.08 -19.23 -10.43
CA TYR A 216 -6.69 -18.76 -9.10
C TYR A 216 -7.74 -19.20 -8.05
N ASP A 217 -7.28 -19.69 -6.89
CA ASP A 217 -8.17 -20.14 -5.81
C ASP A 217 -8.43 -19.04 -4.76
N ALA A 218 -7.66 -17.95 -4.77
CA ALA A 218 -7.92 -16.76 -3.99
C ALA A 218 -7.47 -15.45 -4.66
N LEU A 219 -8.22 -14.38 -4.42
CA LEU A 219 -7.86 -13.00 -4.76
C LEU A 219 -7.60 -12.21 -3.48
N ILE A 220 -6.38 -11.72 -3.30
CA ILE A 220 -5.94 -10.99 -2.10
C ILE A 220 -5.76 -9.52 -2.45
N PHE A 221 -6.74 -8.69 -2.13
CA PHE A 221 -6.68 -7.25 -2.36
C PHE A 221 -5.82 -6.59 -1.28
N GLU A 222 -4.64 -6.11 -1.67
CA GLU A 222 -3.64 -5.51 -0.78
C GLU A 222 -3.72 -3.97 -0.82
N GLY A 223 -4.16 -3.36 0.28
CA GLY A 223 -4.22 -1.89 0.42
C GLY A 223 -2.85 -1.28 0.68
N SER A 224 -2.60 -0.06 0.19
CA SER A 224 -1.26 0.56 0.17
C SER A 224 -0.92 1.45 1.37
N GLN A 225 -1.89 2.13 1.98
CA GLN A 225 -1.69 3.00 3.16
C GLN A 225 -2.76 2.70 4.23
N GLY A 226 -2.90 3.54 5.23
CA GLY A 226 -3.96 3.44 6.24
C GLY A 226 -5.12 4.40 5.95
N LEU A 227 -6.31 4.04 6.42
CA LEU A 227 -7.56 4.77 6.20
C LEU A 227 -7.49 6.24 6.65
N LEU A 228 -6.76 6.56 7.72
CA LEU A 228 -6.62 7.96 8.19
C LEU A 228 -5.75 8.83 7.25
N LEU A 229 -5.15 8.23 6.22
CA LEU A 229 -4.47 8.92 5.12
C LEU A 229 -5.30 9.00 3.83
N ASP A 230 -6.55 8.53 3.79
CA ASP A 230 -7.38 8.61 2.59
C ASP A 230 -7.64 10.06 2.16
N GLN A 231 -7.69 10.32 0.85
CA GLN A 231 -7.91 11.68 0.36
C GLN A 231 -9.30 12.26 0.66
N GLU A 232 -10.32 11.41 0.88
CA GLU A 232 -11.70 11.87 1.11
C GLU A 232 -12.01 12.07 2.59
N PHE A 233 -11.52 11.20 3.47
CA PHE A 233 -11.90 11.18 4.89
C PHE A 233 -10.71 11.23 5.86
N GLY A 234 -9.48 11.23 5.35
CA GLY A 234 -8.28 11.44 6.18
C GLY A 234 -8.07 12.91 6.55
N TYR A 235 -6.97 13.17 7.26
CA TYR A 235 -6.61 14.51 7.75
C TYR A 235 -6.01 15.41 6.67
N PHE A 236 -6.85 15.90 5.75
CA PHE A 236 -6.43 16.81 4.68
C PHE A 236 -5.82 18.12 5.24
N PRO A 237 -4.76 18.69 4.63
CA PRO A 237 -4.11 18.26 3.40
C PRO A 237 -3.14 17.09 3.56
N HIS A 238 -2.80 16.67 4.78
CA HIS A 238 -1.75 15.68 5.06
C HIS A 238 -2.22 14.23 4.86
N VAL A 239 -2.60 13.93 3.62
CA VAL A 239 -3.16 12.64 3.17
C VAL A 239 -2.42 12.18 1.92
N THR A 240 -2.58 10.90 1.58
CA THR A 240 -2.18 10.44 0.24
C THR A 240 -3.25 10.86 -0.76
N ARG A 241 -2.86 11.24 -1.99
CA ARG A 241 -3.81 11.50 -3.09
C ARG A 241 -4.36 10.20 -3.69
N ALA A 242 -4.86 9.31 -2.83
CA ALA A 242 -5.42 8.03 -3.21
C ALA A 242 -6.65 7.70 -2.37
N HIS A 243 -7.54 6.90 -2.93
CA HIS A 243 -8.61 6.25 -2.18
C HIS A 243 -8.10 4.90 -1.69
N VAL A 244 -7.83 4.81 -0.39
CA VAL A 244 -7.22 3.66 0.28
C VAL A 244 -8.24 2.81 1.04
N SER A 245 -9.52 3.24 1.09
CA SER A 245 -10.66 2.44 1.52
C SER A 245 -10.97 1.24 0.62
N SER A 246 -11.89 0.39 1.08
CA SER A 246 -12.46 -0.72 0.32
C SER A 246 -13.15 -0.29 -0.98
N ARG A 247 -13.43 1.00 -1.19
CA ARG A 247 -14.14 1.56 -2.35
C ARG A 247 -13.65 1.00 -3.68
N ASN A 248 -12.35 1.03 -3.93
CA ASN A 248 -11.78 0.63 -5.22
C ASN A 248 -11.75 -0.89 -5.38
N ALA A 249 -11.43 -1.63 -4.32
CA ALA A 249 -11.50 -3.09 -4.32
C ALA A 249 -12.93 -3.58 -4.59
N LEU A 250 -13.93 -3.02 -3.89
CA LEU A 250 -15.33 -3.41 -4.06
C LEU A 250 -15.91 -3.03 -5.43
N LYS A 251 -15.42 -1.94 -6.06
CA LYS A 251 -15.76 -1.64 -7.46
C LYS A 251 -15.27 -2.76 -8.39
N LEU A 252 -14.06 -3.27 -8.21
CA LEU A 252 -13.53 -4.38 -9.00
C LEU A 252 -14.33 -5.67 -8.75
N VAL A 253 -14.61 -6.00 -7.48
CA VAL A 253 -15.45 -7.14 -7.09
C VAL A 253 -16.79 -7.10 -7.79
N ARG A 254 -17.52 -5.98 -7.71
CA ARG A 254 -18.84 -5.83 -8.36
C ARG A 254 -18.75 -5.88 -9.88
N LYS A 255 -17.79 -5.16 -10.48
CA LYS A 255 -17.62 -5.08 -11.94
C LYS A 255 -17.38 -6.45 -12.58
N PHE A 256 -16.63 -7.31 -11.88
CA PHE A 256 -16.22 -8.62 -12.41
C PHE A 256 -16.94 -9.80 -11.76
N HIS A 257 -17.99 -9.53 -10.97
CA HIS A 257 -18.81 -10.55 -10.30
C HIS A 257 -17.96 -11.52 -9.47
N LEU A 258 -16.93 -11.00 -8.79
CA LEU A 258 -16.05 -11.80 -7.94
C LEU A 258 -16.79 -12.21 -6.65
N PRO A 259 -16.36 -13.30 -5.98
CA PRO A 259 -16.93 -13.72 -4.70
C PRO A 259 -16.93 -12.59 -3.66
N THR A 260 -17.97 -12.56 -2.83
CA THR A 260 -18.09 -11.60 -1.71
C THR A 260 -16.86 -11.68 -0.81
N PRO A 261 -16.18 -10.56 -0.53
CA PRO A 261 -14.95 -10.56 0.24
C PRO A 261 -15.17 -10.60 1.76
N ASP A 262 -14.21 -11.18 2.48
CA ASP A 262 -13.95 -10.84 3.89
C ASP A 262 -12.95 -9.69 3.97
N ILE A 263 -13.16 -8.74 4.88
CA ILE A 263 -12.28 -7.56 5.03
C ILE A 263 -11.44 -7.70 6.30
N PHE A 264 -10.13 -7.74 6.12
CA PHE A 264 -9.13 -7.69 7.19
C PHE A 264 -8.73 -6.23 7.46
N TYR A 265 -9.18 -5.71 8.59
CA TYR A 265 -8.75 -4.43 9.12
C TYR A 265 -7.53 -4.63 10.01
N VAL A 266 -6.42 -3.99 9.64
CA VAL A 266 -5.10 -4.18 10.24
C VAL A 266 -4.73 -2.95 11.05
N THR A 267 -4.28 -3.15 12.29
CA THR A 267 -3.70 -2.10 13.13
C THR A 267 -2.43 -2.62 13.81
N ARG A 268 -1.50 -1.72 14.13
CA ARG A 268 -0.48 -2.02 15.15
C ARG A 268 -1.10 -2.00 16.54
N ALA A 269 -0.37 -2.53 17.52
CA ALA A 269 -0.70 -2.40 18.93
C ALA A 269 -0.56 -0.96 19.49
N TYR A 270 0.03 -0.04 18.71
CA TYR A 270 0.23 1.37 19.04
C TYR A 270 0.11 2.22 17.77
N GLN A 271 -0.05 3.53 17.87
CA GLN A 271 -0.17 4.39 16.70
C GLN A 271 1.20 4.79 16.13
N THR A 272 1.29 4.81 14.80
CA THR A 272 2.44 5.30 14.05
C THR A 272 2.01 6.29 12.98
N ARG A 273 2.83 7.30 12.72
CA ARG A 273 2.64 8.21 11.57
C ARG A 273 3.95 8.76 11.04
N HIS A 274 4.14 8.72 9.72
CA HIS A 274 5.16 9.47 9.01
C HIS A 274 4.65 10.84 8.52
N GLY A 275 5.56 11.79 8.32
CA GLY A 275 5.23 13.14 7.83
C GLY A 275 4.59 14.05 8.89
N ASN A 276 4.31 15.30 8.48
CA ASN A 276 4.02 16.43 9.38
C ASN A 276 2.54 16.63 9.76
N GLY A 277 1.63 15.73 9.34
CA GLY A 277 0.19 15.91 9.63
C GLY A 277 -0.22 15.56 11.07
N PRO A 278 -1.45 15.90 11.49
CA PRO A 278 -1.88 15.75 12.87
C PRO A 278 -2.00 14.27 13.31
N MET A 279 -1.50 13.91 14.49
CA MET A 279 -1.76 12.60 15.10
C MET A 279 -2.31 12.85 16.50
N THR A 280 -3.32 12.10 16.93
CA THR A 280 -3.87 12.29 18.29
C THR A 280 -2.86 11.81 19.34
N ASN A 281 -2.92 12.42 20.53
CA ASN A 281 -2.23 11.94 21.72
C ASN A 281 -0.71 11.74 21.58
N GLU A 282 -0.04 12.56 20.77
CA GLU A 282 1.42 12.40 20.50
C GLU A 282 2.29 12.52 21.75
N TYR A 283 1.80 13.18 22.80
CA TYR A 283 2.48 13.31 24.07
C TYR A 283 2.45 12.01 24.90
N LEU A 284 1.54 11.07 24.59
CA LEU A 284 1.43 9.77 25.24
C LEU A 284 2.27 8.74 24.48
N LYS A 285 3.53 8.59 24.87
CA LYS A 285 4.45 7.62 24.23
C LYS A 285 4.16 6.19 24.70
N PRO A 286 4.15 5.20 23.78
CA PRO A 286 4.08 3.79 24.16
C PRO A 286 5.41 3.33 24.77
N SER A 287 5.35 2.41 25.73
CA SER A 287 6.53 1.68 26.19
C SER A 287 6.81 0.56 25.20
N LEU A 288 7.98 0.60 24.56
CA LEU A 288 8.35 -0.34 23.50
C LEU A 288 9.72 -0.96 23.78
N VAL A 289 9.85 -2.26 23.47
CA VAL A 289 11.16 -2.92 23.46
C VAL A 289 11.96 -2.51 22.20
N PRO A 290 13.31 -2.52 22.25
CA PRO A 290 14.13 -2.25 21.08
C PRO A 290 13.88 -3.25 19.94
N THR A 291 13.63 -2.73 18.73
CA THR A 291 13.36 -3.51 17.52
C THR A 291 14.38 -3.20 16.43
N PRO A 292 15.56 -3.85 16.43
CA PRO A 292 16.64 -3.51 15.50
C PRO A 292 16.28 -3.73 14.02
N ASP A 293 15.36 -4.65 13.74
CA ASP A 293 14.88 -4.96 12.38
C ASP A 293 13.69 -4.10 11.93
N GLU A 294 13.33 -3.06 12.69
CA GLU A 294 12.27 -2.12 12.30
C GLU A 294 12.64 -1.41 10.99
N THR A 295 11.74 -1.50 10.03
CA THR A 295 11.96 -0.98 8.67
C THR A 295 11.68 0.52 8.61
N ASN A 296 10.83 1.00 9.51
CA ASN A 296 10.45 2.41 9.59
C ASN A 296 11.52 3.24 10.29
N VAL A 297 12.62 3.45 9.56
CA VAL A 297 13.75 4.31 9.94
C VAL A 297 13.57 5.74 9.38
N TYR A 298 14.54 6.61 9.64
CA TYR A 298 14.52 7.98 9.13
C TYR A 298 14.50 8.03 7.60
N ASN A 299 13.60 8.85 7.04
CA ASN A 299 13.54 9.18 5.62
C ASN A 299 13.79 10.69 5.43
N PRO A 300 14.65 11.14 4.49
CA PRO A 300 14.93 12.56 4.30
C PRO A 300 13.73 13.44 3.97
N TRP A 301 12.69 12.88 3.35
CA TRP A 301 11.48 13.59 2.95
C TRP A 301 10.39 13.55 4.04
N GLN A 302 10.25 12.42 4.73
CA GLN A 302 9.17 12.19 5.71
C GLN A 302 9.58 12.34 7.18
N GLY A 303 10.89 12.37 7.46
CA GLY A 303 11.44 12.41 8.81
C GLY A 303 11.40 11.06 9.54
N HIS A 304 11.48 11.12 10.88
CA HIS A 304 11.31 9.95 11.75
C HIS A 304 9.83 9.56 11.88
N GLN A 305 9.57 8.26 12.04
CA GLN A 305 8.24 7.78 12.39
C GLN A 305 7.86 8.29 13.79
N ARG A 306 6.73 8.96 13.88
CA ARG A 306 6.14 9.36 15.16
C ARG A 306 5.33 8.21 15.75
N ARG A 307 5.33 8.12 17.07
CA ARG A 307 4.66 7.04 17.83
C ARG A 307 3.86 7.62 19.01
N SER A 308 2.68 7.04 19.25
CA SER A 308 1.80 7.31 20.40
C SER A 308 1.06 6.02 20.81
N LEU A 309 0.37 6.03 21.95
CA LEU A 309 -0.58 4.97 22.31
C LEU A 309 -1.64 4.79 21.21
N LEU A 310 -2.17 3.57 21.08
CA LEU A 310 -3.25 3.31 20.11
C LEU A 310 -4.50 4.11 20.48
N ASP A 311 -5.09 4.85 19.55
CA ASP A 311 -6.31 5.64 19.80
C ASP A 311 -7.54 4.94 19.24
N LEU A 312 -8.42 4.48 20.13
CA LEU A 312 -9.63 3.74 19.79
C LEU A 312 -10.67 4.61 19.07
N GLY A 313 -10.76 5.89 19.40
CA GLY A 313 -11.65 6.84 18.71
C GLY A 313 -11.28 6.98 17.25
N GLN A 314 -9.97 7.07 16.96
CA GLN A 314 -9.44 7.11 15.60
C GLN A 314 -9.72 5.82 14.82
N LEU A 315 -9.55 4.65 15.43
CA LEU A 315 -9.85 3.37 14.78
C LEU A 315 -11.35 3.23 14.48
N ARG A 316 -12.23 3.64 15.40
CA ARG A 316 -13.69 3.65 15.18
C ARG A 316 -14.09 4.59 14.05
N PHE A 317 -13.50 5.79 14.00
CA PHE A 317 -13.71 6.71 12.88
C PHE A 317 -13.29 6.08 11.54
N ALA A 318 -12.12 5.46 11.47
CA ALA A 318 -11.66 4.78 10.26
C ALA A 318 -12.61 3.65 9.81
N LEU A 319 -13.09 2.84 10.75
CA LEU A 319 -14.09 1.79 10.49
C LEU A 319 -15.40 2.37 9.96
N GLN A 320 -15.92 3.42 10.59
CA GLN A 320 -17.14 4.10 10.17
C GLN A 320 -17.00 4.72 8.78
N ALA A 321 -15.86 5.31 8.47
CA ALA A 321 -15.58 5.89 7.15
C ALA A 321 -15.61 4.82 6.04
N ASP A 322 -15.01 3.66 6.29
CA ASP A 322 -15.03 2.56 5.31
C ASP A 322 -16.40 1.87 5.21
N GLU A 323 -17.20 1.87 6.28
CA GLU A 323 -18.54 1.26 6.32
C GLU A 323 -19.50 1.83 5.27
N HIS A 324 -19.31 3.07 4.83
CA HIS A 324 -20.02 3.65 3.67
C HIS A 324 -19.92 2.79 2.40
N TYR A 325 -18.85 2.00 2.27
CA TYR A 325 -18.59 1.12 1.15
C TYR A 325 -18.80 -0.36 1.50
N SER A 326 -18.44 -0.75 2.72
CA SER A 326 -18.34 -2.15 3.18
C SER A 326 -19.47 -2.61 4.10
N ALA A 327 -20.56 -1.85 4.22
CA ALA A 327 -21.72 -2.24 5.01
C ALA A 327 -22.22 -3.66 4.67
N GLY A 328 -22.44 -4.47 5.71
CA GLY A 328 -22.94 -5.85 5.59
C GLY A 328 -21.90 -6.90 5.19
N LEU A 329 -20.64 -6.53 4.97
CA LEU A 329 -19.56 -7.48 4.69
C LEU A 329 -18.97 -8.06 5.97
N SER A 330 -18.40 -9.27 5.85
CA SER A 330 -17.62 -9.89 6.92
C SER A 330 -16.39 -9.04 7.26
N ARG A 331 -16.09 -8.91 8.55
CA ARG A 331 -14.98 -8.08 9.06
C ARG A 331 -14.11 -8.90 10.00
N SER A 332 -12.81 -8.90 9.75
CA SER A 332 -11.79 -9.54 10.56
C SER A 332 -10.80 -8.49 11.07
N LEU A 333 -10.43 -8.55 12.35
CA LEU A 333 -9.44 -7.65 12.95
C LEU A 333 -8.07 -8.33 12.97
N MET A 334 -7.02 -7.61 12.58
CA MET A 334 -5.64 -8.05 12.70
C MET A 334 -4.82 -7.03 13.50
N VAL A 335 -4.21 -7.48 14.59
CA VAL A 335 -3.31 -6.65 15.41
C VAL A 335 -1.87 -7.11 15.26
N THR A 336 -0.98 -6.21 14.87
CA THR A 336 0.46 -6.46 14.68
C THR A 336 1.30 -5.79 15.76
N CYS A 337 2.59 -6.14 15.82
CA CYS A 337 3.58 -5.53 16.70
C CYS A 337 3.27 -5.68 18.20
N LEU A 338 2.55 -6.74 18.61
CA LEU A 338 2.31 -7.01 20.04
C LEU A 338 3.58 -7.44 20.78
N ASP A 339 4.52 -8.04 20.06
CA ASP A 339 5.88 -8.36 20.55
C ASP A 339 6.72 -7.11 20.87
N GLN A 340 6.32 -5.96 20.35
CA GLN A 340 7.07 -4.72 20.54
C GLN A 340 6.67 -3.98 21.82
N LEU A 341 5.55 -4.35 22.45
CA LEU A 341 5.11 -3.73 23.69
C LEU A 341 5.99 -4.16 24.87
N ASP A 342 6.44 -3.18 25.66
CA ASP A 342 7.11 -3.44 26.94
C ASP A 342 6.07 -3.44 28.07
N GLY A 343 5.47 -4.61 28.30
CA GLY A 343 4.51 -4.86 29.37
C GLY A 343 3.05 -4.66 28.95
N SER A 344 2.30 -3.91 29.76
CA SER A 344 0.85 -3.76 29.60
C SER A 344 0.47 -3.03 28.31
N TRP A 345 -0.61 -3.47 27.68
CA TRP A 345 -1.14 -2.83 26.48
C TRP A 345 -1.99 -1.61 26.84
N TRP A 346 -1.36 -0.44 26.85
CA TRP A 346 -2.04 0.85 27.08
C TRP A 346 -2.53 1.47 25.77
N VAL A 347 -3.75 1.98 25.79
CA VAL A 347 -4.40 2.68 24.67
C VAL A 347 -5.08 3.95 25.17
N THR A 348 -5.56 4.78 24.25
CA THR A 348 -6.43 5.91 24.54
C THR A 348 -7.80 5.70 23.93
N ASP A 349 -8.84 6.10 24.65
CA ASP A 349 -10.16 6.33 24.07
C ASP A 349 -10.46 7.83 24.24
N GLU A 350 -10.43 8.56 23.13
CA GLU A 350 -10.34 10.03 23.13
C GLU A 350 -9.09 10.50 23.90
N GLU A 351 -9.25 11.19 25.03
CA GLU A 351 -8.14 11.64 25.87
C GLU A 351 -7.86 10.70 27.07
N GLU A 352 -8.74 9.72 27.32
CA GLU A 352 -8.61 8.84 28.47
C GLU A 352 -7.66 7.67 28.20
N LYS A 353 -6.67 7.49 29.08
CA LYS A 353 -5.75 6.35 29.02
C LYS A 353 -6.34 5.14 29.74
N LEU A 354 -6.39 4.00 29.05
CA LEU A 354 -6.87 2.73 29.59
C LEU A 354 -5.97 1.56 29.22
N GLN A 355 -6.06 0.48 29.99
CA GLN A 355 -5.31 -0.74 29.75
C GLN A 355 -6.24 -1.77 29.08
N LEU A 356 -5.79 -2.37 27.98
CA LEU A 356 -6.46 -3.49 27.35
C LEU A 356 -6.04 -4.81 27.99
N ALA A 357 -7.03 -5.69 28.23
CA ALA A 357 -6.77 -7.06 28.67
C ALA A 357 -6.25 -7.97 27.53
N GLY A 358 -6.47 -7.58 26.27
CA GLY A 358 -6.06 -8.32 25.08
C GLY A 358 -6.93 -7.97 23.87
N ILE A 359 -6.79 -8.73 22.78
CA ILE A 359 -7.51 -8.45 21.52
C ILE A 359 -9.02 -8.52 21.65
N LYS A 360 -9.57 -9.37 22.52
CA LYS A 360 -11.02 -9.45 22.77
C LYS A 360 -11.56 -8.13 23.33
N ASP A 361 -10.84 -7.54 24.29
CA ASP A 361 -11.22 -6.27 24.90
C ASP A 361 -11.14 -5.12 23.87
N LEU A 362 -10.08 -5.10 23.05
CA LEU A 362 -9.98 -4.19 21.91
C LEU A 362 -11.18 -4.33 20.96
N ALA A 363 -11.45 -5.55 20.51
CA ALA A 363 -12.51 -5.86 19.54
C ALA A 363 -13.89 -5.38 20.05
N ASN A 364 -14.18 -5.61 21.33
CA ASN A 364 -15.41 -5.15 21.98
C ASN A 364 -15.49 -3.60 22.01
N LYS A 365 -14.40 -2.92 22.38
CA LYS A 365 -14.35 -1.45 22.45
C LYS A 365 -14.43 -0.76 21.08
N LEU A 366 -14.08 -1.46 20.00
CA LEU A 366 -14.27 -0.97 18.63
C LEU A 366 -15.73 -1.04 18.18
N GLY A 367 -16.60 -1.77 18.88
CA GLY A 367 -18.04 -1.75 18.65
C GLY A 367 -18.50 -2.37 17.32
N VAL A 368 -17.69 -3.24 16.73
CA VAL A 368 -17.98 -3.93 15.46
C VAL A 368 -18.16 -5.43 15.72
N ASN A 369 -19.05 -6.07 14.96
CA ASN A 369 -19.15 -7.52 14.95
C ASN A 369 -18.03 -8.13 14.09
N TRP A 370 -17.04 -8.73 14.74
CA TRP A 370 -15.88 -9.32 14.09
C TRP A 370 -16.10 -10.81 13.81
N ALA A 371 -15.97 -11.22 12.56
CA ALA A 371 -15.97 -12.62 12.16
C ALA A 371 -14.73 -13.37 12.66
N SER A 372 -13.58 -12.68 12.72
CA SER A 372 -12.37 -13.22 13.33
C SER A 372 -11.47 -12.12 13.89
N CYS A 373 -10.57 -12.53 14.79
CA CYS A 373 -9.54 -11.67 15.36
C CYS A 373 -8.20 -12.42 15.29
N LEU A 374 -7.18 -11.76 14.75
CA LEU A 374 -5.83 -12.29 14.56
C LEU A 374 -4.82 -11.38 15.24
N VAL A 375 -3.74 -11.97 15.73
CA VAL A 375 -2.64 -11.26 16.40
C VAL A 375 -1.30 -11.72 15.84
N SER A 376 -0.34 -10.80 15.70
CA SER A 376 1.06 -11.13 15.45
C SER A 376 1.97 -10.68 16.59
N TYR A 377 2.88 -11.58 16.96
CA TYR A 377 3.99 -11.35 17.90
C TYR A 377 5.35 -11.44 17.17
N GLY A 378 5.41 -11.00 15.92
CA GLY A 378 6.66 -10.91 15.20
C GLY A 378 6.52 -10.54 13.73
N PRO A 379 7.64 -10.51 13.00
CA PRO A 379 7.70 -9.99 11.64
C PRO A 379 7.29 -11.00 10.56
N SER A 380 7.05 -12.26 10.92
CA SER A 380 6.71 -13.34 9.99
C SER A 380 5.26 -13.79 10.11
N GLY A 381 4.64 -14.17 8.98
CA GLY A 381 3.28 -14.70 8.92
C GLY A 381 3.06 -15.92 9.82
N GLU A 382 4.11 -16.72 10.06
CA GLU A 382 4.08 -17.85 11.00
C GLU A 382 3.91 -17.45 12.46
N LYS A 383 4.04 -16.16 12.81
CA LYS A 383 3.76 -15.66 14.16
C LYS A 383 2.32 -15.18 14.32
N ILE A 384 1.51 -15.25 13.25
CA ILE A 384 0.09 -14.93 13.32
C ILE A 384 -0.67 -16.05 14.03
N ARG A 385 -1.50 -15.69 15.01
CA ARG A 385 -2.33 -16.61 15.79
C ARG A 385 -3.78 -16.11 15.78
N LYS A 386 -4.73 -17.04 15.89
CA LYS A 386 -6.12 -16.68 16.20
C LYS A 386 -6.19 -16.11 17.61
N GLY A 387 -6.77 -14.93 17.75
CA GLY A 387 -7.14 -14.36 19.03
C GLY A 387 -8.26 -15.18 19.68
N ILE A 388 -8.18 -15.38 20.99
CA ILE A 388 -9.24 -16.08 21.74
C ILE A 388 -10.39 -15.09 21.95
N LEU A 389 -11.52 -15.35 21.31
CA LEU A 389 -12.77 -14.56 21.45
C LEU A 389 -13.72 -15.09 22.54
N ILE A 390 -13.39 -16.22 23.19
CA ILE A 390 -14.27 -16.90 24.18
C ILE A 390 -14.33 -16.13 25.48
#